data_AF-A0A6V8CGZ0-F1
#
_entry.id   AF-A0A6V8CGZ0-F1
#
_cell.length_a   1.000
_cell.length_b   1.000
_cell.length_c   1.000
_cell.angle_alpha   90.00
_cell.angle_beta   90.00
_cell.angle_gamma   90.00
#
_symmetry.space_group_name_H-M   'P 1'
#
loop_
_entity.id
_entity.type
_entity.pdbx_description
1 polymer ?
#
loop_
_entity_poly.entity_id
_entity_poly.type
_entity_poly.pdbx_seq_one_letter_code
_entity_poly.pdbx_strand_id
1 'polypeptide(L)' 'IQLVDRPPNREVDLWFGGSGKMLGMGITVGNLKKCDERKFSFSALSHNTMRGAAGGVILLAEYAKSLGFISKS' A
#
# COMPACT_ATOMS: atom_id res chain seq x y z
N ILE A 1 -4.90 -4.17 0.48
CA ILE A 1 -4.73 -4.01 -0.99
C ILE A 1 -6.12 -4.07 -1.58
N GLN A 2 -6.47 -3.22 -2.53
CA GLN A 2 -7.69 -3.38 -3.33
C GLN A 2 -7.33 -3.70 -4.78
N LEU A 3 -8.17 -4.52 -5.40
CA LEU A 3 -8.07 -4.90 -6.80
C LEU A 3 -9.17 -4.19 -7.58
N VAL A 4 -8.83 -3.61 -8.72
CA VAL A 4 -9.79 -2.92 -9.59
C VAL A 4 -9.60 -3.35 -11.05
N ASP A 5 -10.69 -3.43 -11.81
CA ASP A 5 -10.65 -3.85 -13.22
C ASP A 5 -10.20 -2.74 -14.18
N ARG A 6 -9.98 -1.53 -13.65
CA ARG A 6 -9.49 -0.34 -14.37
C ARG A 6 -8.02 -0.04 -14.03
N PRO A 7 -7.33 0.83 -14.78
CA PRO A 7 -6.10 1.43 -14.29
C PRO A 7 -6.32 2.15 -12.96
N PRO A 8 -5.38 2.05 -11.99
CA PRO A 8 -5.43 2.87 -10.78
C PRO A 8 -5.41 4.36 -11.13
N ASN A 9 -6.22 5.15 -10.43
CA ASN A 9 -6.39 6.58 -10.64
C ASN A 9 -6.05 7.34 -9.35
N ARG A 10 -5.22 8.38 -9.47
CA ARG A 10 -4.74 9.15 -8.33
C ARG A 10 -5.85 9.81 -7.50
N GLU A 11 -6.85 10.38 -8.14
CA GLU A 11 -7.89 11.15 -7.46
C GLU A 11 -8.76 10.28 -6.55
N VAL A 12 -9.04 9.05 -6.98
CA VAL A 12 -9.91 8.13 -6.24
C VAL A 12 -9.12 7.13 -5.37
N ASP A 13 -7.91 6.75 -5.76
CA ASP A 13 -7.20 5.63 -5.15
C ASP A 13 -6.00 6.03 -4.28
N LEU A 14 -5.47 7.26 -4.39
CA LEU A 14 -4.23 7.66 -3.68
C LEU A 14 -4.36 7.58 -2.16
N TRP A 15 -5.56 7.86 -1.64
CA TRP A 15 -5.85 7.88 -0.21
C TRP A 15 -6.50 6.59 0.32
N PHE A 16 -6.61 5.55 -0.51
CA PHE A 16 -7.11 4.24 -0.08
C PHE A 16 -6.29 3.69 1.10
N GLY A 17 -6.95 3.00 2.04
CA GLY A 17 -6.27 2.39 3.20
C GLY A 17 -7.01 2.50 4.53
N GLY A 18 -8.17 3.16 4.59
CA GLY A 18 -8.94 3.38 5.81
C GLY A 18 -9.13 4.88 6.08
N SER A 19 -9.17 5.27 7.35
CA SER A 19 -9.29 6.65 7.79
C SER A 19 -8.21 7.02 8.82
N GLY A 20 -8.06 8.31 9.11
CA GLY A 20 -7.07 8.80 10.08
C GLY A 20 -5.63 8.39 9.71
N LYS A 21 -4.90 7.77 10.65
CA LYS A 21 -3.50 7.33 10.46
C LYS A 21 -3.33 6.28 9.35
N MET A 22 -4.40 5.61 8.95
CA MET A 22 -4.37 4.57 7.92
C MET A 22 -4.65 5.11 6.51
N LEU A 23 -5.04 6.38 6.38
CA LEU A 23 -5.33 7.02 5.09
C LEU A 23 -4.07 7.02 4.20
N GLY A 24 -4.19 6.53 2.96
CA GLY A 24 -3.05 6.43 2.03
C GLY A 24 -2.05 5.29 2.33
N MET A 25 -2.34 4.41 3.30
CA MET A 25 -1.51 3.23 3.59
C MET A 25 -1.87 2.01 2.71
N GLY A 26 -3.02 2.07 2.03
CA GLY A 26 -3.46 1.08 1.07
C GLY A 26 -2.70 1.15 -0.26
N ILE A 27 -2.79 0.08 -1.02
CA ILE A 27 -2.25 -0.02 -2.38
C ILE A 27 -3.40 -0.47 -3.27
N THR A 28 -3.55 0.19 -4.41
CA THR A 28 -4.52 -0.16 -5.45
C THR A 28 -3.79 -0.80 -6.61
N VAL A 29 -4.21 -2.01 -6.97
CA VAL A 29 -3.67 -2.75 -8.11
C VAL A 29 -4.79 -2.93 -9.13
N GLY A 30 -4.51 -2.66 -10.39
CA GLY A 30 -5.48 -2.83 -11.45
C GLY A 30 -4.83 -3.09 -12.80
N ASN A 31 -5.65 -3.15 -13.85
CA ASN A 31 -5.21 -3.50 -15.19
C ASN A 31 -4.44 -4.84 -15.23
N LEU A 32 -4.90 -5.83 -14.45
CA LEU A 32 -4.29 -7.15 -14.42
C LEU A 32 -4.58 -7.86 -15.76
N LYS A 33 -3.52 -8.18 -16.50
CA LYS A 33 -3.60 -8.84 -17.80
C LYS A 33 -2.66 -10.03 -17.84
N LYS A 34 -3.14 -11.17 -18.33
CA LYS A 34 -2.30 -12.30 -18.71
C LYS A 34 -1.61 -11.98 -20.03
N CYS A 35 -0.28 -11.96 -20.03
CA CYS A 35 0.55 -11.68 -21.20
C CYS A 35 1.02 -12.96 -21.90
N ASP A 36 1.17 -14.05 -21.16
CA ASP A 36 1.69 -15.35 -21.61
C ASP A 36 1.23 -16.44 -20.62
N GLU A 37 1.58 -17.71 -20.83
CA GLU A 37 1.19 -18.81 -19.94
C GLU A 37 1.55 -18.56 -18.47
N ARG A 38 2.73 -17.98 -18.23
CA ARG A 38 3.27 -17.70 -16.88
C ARG A 38 3.67 -16.24 -16.66
N LYS A 39 3.12 -15.31 -17.47
CA LYS A 39 3.42 -13.87 -17.35
C LYS A 39 2.14 -13.08 -17.17
N PHE A 40 2.17 -12.17 -16.20
CA PHE A 40 1.09 -11.22 -15.92
C PHE A 40 1.68 -9.82 -15.84
N SER A 41 0.95 -8.84 -16.36
CA SER A 41 1.23 -7.42 -16.17
C SER A 41 0.12 -6.80 -15.33
N PHE A 42 0.45 -5.83 -14.49
CA PHE A 42 -0.49 -5.02 -13.74
C PHE A 42 0.06 -3.61 -13.53
N SER A 43 -0.82 -2.69 -13.16
CA SER A 43 -0.47 -1.35 -12.71
C SER A 43 -0.78 -1.22 -11.23
N ALA A 44 0.11 -0.60 -10.46
CA ALA A 44 -0.08 -0.37 -9.03
C ALA A 44 0.13 1.10 -8.69
N LEU A 45 -0.73 1.63 -7.82
CA LEU A 45 -0.63 2.96 -7.24
C LEU A 45 -0.47 2.82 -5.72
N SER A 46 0.55 3.48 -5.18
CA SER A 46 0.76 3.64 -3.75
C SER A 46 1.12 5.10 -3.44
N HIS A 47 0.76 5.56 -2.24
CA HIS A 47 1.18 6.87 -1.80
C HIS A 47 2.66 6.82 -1.36
N ASN A 48 3.52 7.56 -2.06
CA ASN A 48 4.96 7.52 -1.86
C ASN A 48 5.42 7.98 -0.46
N THR A 49 4.87 9.07 0.08
CA THR A 49 5.27 9.60 1.39
C THR A 49 4.57 8.92 2.57
N MET A 50 3.30 8.51 2.41
CA MET A 50 2.55 7.76 3.42
C MET A 50 3.04 6.30 3.43
N ARG A 51 2.60 5.49 2.46
CA ARG A 51 2.96 4.06 2.42
C ARG A 51 4.45 3.84 2.11
N GLY A 52 5.01 4.58 1.17
CA GLY A 52 6.36 4.34 0.65
C GLY A 52 7.51 4.89 1.49
N ALA A 53 7.22 5.75 2.47
CA ALA A 53 8.24 6.35 3.32
C ALA A 53 7.79 6.39 4.79
N ALA A 54 7.29 7.52 5.29
CA ALA A 54 7.08 7.75 6.72
C ALA A 54 6.12 6.74 7.37
N GLY A 55 4.95 6.50 6.75
CA GLY A 55 3.99 5.54 7.26
C GLY A 55 4.50 4.09 7.22
N GLY A 56 5.30 3.74 6.23
CA GLY A 56 5.98 2.43 6.18
C GLY A 56 6.96 2.24 7.34
N VAL A 57 7.76 3.26 7.66
CA VAL A 57 8.69 3.23 8.80
C VAL A 57 7.94 3.17 10.13
N ILE A 58 6.85 3.92 10.28
CA ILE A 58 5.99 3.87 11.47
C ILE A 58 5.41 2.46 11.64
N LEU A 59 4.90 1.85 10.57
CA LEU A 59 4.38 0.49 10.62
C LEU A 59 5.45 -0.54 11.03
N LEU A 60 6.70 -0.37 10.55
CA LEU A 60 7.81 -1.20 10.99
C LEU A 60 8.15 -1.00 12.47
N ALA A 61 8.09 0.24 12.97
CA ALA A 61 8.30 0.52 14.39
C ALA A 61 7.19 -0.06 15.27
N GLU A 62 5.92 0.06 14.85
CA GLU A 62 4.77 -0.56 15.52
C GLU A 62 4.92 -2.09 15.58
N TYR A 63 5.38 -2.71 14.49
CA TYR A 63 5.68 -4.14 14.42
C TYR A 63 6.88 -4.54 15.32
N ALA A 64 7.98 -3.79 15.28
CA ALA A 64 9.12 -4.04 16.16
C ALA A 64 8.74 -3.94 17.64
N LYS A 65 7.87 -2.99 17.98
CA LYS A 65 7.32 -2.86 19.34
C LYS A 65 6.44 -4.05 19.71
N SER A 66 5.59 -4.55 18.80
CA SER A 66 4.74 -5.72 19.09
C SER A 66 5.53 -7.01 19.26
N LEU A 67 6.71 -7.11 18.64
CA LEU A 67 7.67 -8.19 18.86
C LEU A 67 8.56 -8.02 20.10
N GLY A 68 8.47 -6.88 20.80
CA GLY A 68 9.28 -6.59 21.99
C GLY A 68 10.72 -6.18 21.69
N PHE A 69 11.06 -5.83 20.45
CA PHE A 69 12.41 -5.35 20.09
C PHE A 69 12.68 -3.91 20.51
N ILE A 70 11.62 -3.10 20.63
CA ILE A 70 11.72 -1.72 21.12
C ILE A 70 10.64 -1.47 22.17
N SER A 71 10.99 -0.76 23.23
CA SER A 71 10.06 -0.28 24.25
C SER A 71 10.06 1.24 24.28
N LYS A 72 9.04 1.82 24.90
CA LYS A 72 9.13 3.23 25.30
C LYS A 72 10.26 3.34 26.31
N SER A 73 11.19 4.27 26.08
CA SER A 73 12.19 4.68 27.07
C SER A 73 11.53 5.33 28.28
#